data_AF-H9FHM7-F1
#
_entry.id   AF-H9FHM7-F1
#
_cell.length_a   1.000
_cell.length_b   1.000
_cell.length_c   1.000
_cell.angle_alpha   90.00
_cell.angle_beta   90.00
_cell.angle_gamma   90.00
#
_symmetry.space_group_name_H-M   'P 1'
#
loop_
_entity.id
_entity.type
_entity.pdbx_description
1 polymer ?
#
loop_
_entity_poly.entity_id
_entity_poly.type
_entity_poly.pdbx_seq_one_letter_code
_entity_poly.pdbx_strand_id
1 'polypeptide(L)'
;LTPVRFTGALTPLCRSLVHLAQKRQEAGADAFLIQYDAHASLPSPYAVTARLLVVSSSPYLGDGRGVAALRLLSVLHPNIHPLLGQHWETTVPLLLGYLDEHTEETLPQEEWEEKLLMFLRDTLAIVSDNAWICQLSLELCRQLPCYDETPQEKNFLYKCIGTTLGAASSKEVVRKHLQELLETARYQEEAEREGLACCFGICAISHLEDTLAQLEDFVRSEVFRKSIGILNIFKDRSENEVEKVKSALILCYGHVAARAPQELVLAKVESDILRNICQHFN
;
A
#
# COMPACT_ATOMS: atom_id res chain seq x y z
N LEU A 1 -10.84 -0.27 -15.03
CA LEU A 1 -10.02 -0.88 -13.94
C LEU A 1 -9.90 0.06 -12.74
N THR A 2 -9.45 1.30 -12.91
CA THR A 2 -9.16 2.21 -11.78
C THR A 2 -10.35 2.95 -11.15
N PRO A 3 -11.44 3.34 -11.85
CA PRO A 3 -12.49 4.13 -11.19
C PRO A 3 -13.31 3.29 -10.19
N VAL A 4 -13.38 3.75 -8.93
CA VAL A 4 -14.05 3.05 -7.81
C VAL A 4 -15.52 2.77 -8.04
N ARG A 5 -16.24 3.71 -8.65
CA ARG A 5 -17.67 3.54 -8.97
C ARG A 5 -17.98 2.34 -9.86
N PHE A 6 -16.96 1.79 -10.55
CA PHE A 6 -17.09 0.61 -11.41
C PHE A 6 -16.47 -0.65 -10.79
N THR A 7 -16.22 -0.65 -9.48
CA THR A 7 -15.67 -1.81 -8.76
C THR A 7 -16.52 -3.07 -8.94
N GLY A 8 -17.85 -2.94 -8.93
CA GLY A 8 -18.76 -4.06 -9.18
C GLY A 8 -18.64 -4.70 -10.58
N ALA A 9 -18.03 -4.01 -11.54
CA ALA A 9 -17.78 -4.54 -12.88
C ALA A 9 -16.36 -5.12 -13.05
N LEU A 10 -15.53 -5.13 -12.00
CA LEU A 10 -14.13 -5.57 -12.13
C LEU A 10 -13.99 -7.01 -12.60
N THR A 11 -14.79 -7.93 -12.04
CA THR A 11 -14.74 -9.35 -12.41
C THR A 11 -14.94 -9.58 -13.91
N PRO A 12 -16.07 -9.15 -14.54
CA PRO A 12 -16.24 -9.33 -15.97
C PRO A 12 -15.20 -8.55 -16.78
N LEU A 13 -14.82 -7.33 -16.38
CA LEU A 13 -13.81 -6.54 -17.08
C LEU A 13 -12.45 -7.24 -17.11
N CYS A 14 -11.97 -7.75 -15.97
CA CYS A 14 -10.70 -8.47 -15.89
C CYS A 14 -10.72 -9.72 -16.75
N ARG A 15 -11.80 -10.52 -16.71
CA ARG A 15 -11.97 -11.72 -17.54
C ARG A 15 -11.94 -11.38 -19.04
N SER A 16 -12.64 -10.33 -19.46
CA SER A 16 -12.65 -9.88 -20.85
C SER A 16 -11.27 -9.42 -21.32
N LEU A 17 -10.53 -8.68 -20.49
CA LEU A 17 -9.19 -8.21 -20.82
C LEU A 17 -8.18 -9.36 -20.89
N VAL A 18 -8.27 -10.34 -19.99
CA VAL A 18 -7.45 -11.58 -20.06
C VAL A 18 -7.72 -12.32 -21.37
N HIS A 19 -9.00 -12.54 -21.71
CA HIS A 19 -9.35 -13.22 -22.96
C HIS A 19 -8.84 -12.46 -24.20
N LEU A 20 -8.91 -11.12 -24.18
CA LEU A 20 -8.39 -10.29 -25.27
C LEU A 20 -6.87 -10.38 -25.39
N ALA A 21 -6.14 -10.37 -24.27
CA ALA A 21 -4.70 -10.52 -24.25
C ALA A 21 -4.27 -11.87 -24.86
N GLN A 22 -4.93 -12.95 -24.45
CA GLN A 22 -4.68 -14.30 -24.97
C GLN A 22 -4.91 -14.40 -26.48
N LYS A 23 -6.05 -13.91 -26.98
CA LYS A 23 -6.34 -13.91 -28.43
C LYS A 23 -5.31 -13.16 -29.26
N ARG A 24 -4.73 -12.09 -28.72
CA ARG A 24 -3.68 -11.32 -29.40
C ARG A 24 -2.35 -12.07 -29.43
N GLN A 25 -2.01 -12.74 -28.32
CA GLN A 25 -0.82 -13.58 -28.24
C GLN A 25 -0.91 -14.75 -29.23
N GLU A 26 -2.06 -15.42 -29.33
CA GLU A 26 -2.32 -16.48 -30.32
C GLU A 26 -2.21 -15.98 -31.77
N ALA A 27 -2.62 -14.74 -32.03
CA ALA A 27 -2.53 -14.12 -33.35
C ALA A 27 -1.11 -13.68 -33.74
N GLY A 28 -0.10 -13.92 -32.91
CA GLY A 28 1.28 -13.48 -33.16
C GLY A 28 1.43 -11.96 -33.21
N ALA A 29 0.48 -11.22 -32.63
CA ALA A 29 0.59 -9.77 -32.53
C ALA A 29 1.62 -9.45 -31.44
N ASP A 30 2.85 -9.11 -31.86
CA ASP A 30 3.99 -8.76 -30.98
C ASP A 30 3.70 -7.62 -29.99
N ALA A 31 2.60 -6.88 -30.15
CA ALA A 31 2.26 -5.74 -29.32
C ALA A 31 0.94 -5.97 -28.57
N PHE A 32 1.04 -6.61 -27.40
CA PHE A 32 0.20 -6.24 -26.26
C PHE A 32 0.90 -5.09 -25.51
N LEU A 33 1.30 -4.04 -26.24
CA LEU A 33 1.78 -2.78 -25.68
C LEU A 33 0.66 -1.77 -25.81
N ILE A 34 -0.10 -1.63 -24.73
CA ILE A 34 -0.99 -0.48 -24.53
C ILE A 34 -0.09 0.74 -24.62
N GLN A 35 -0.28 1.56 -25.66
CA GLN A 35 0.42 2.84 -25.80
C GLN A 35 -0.20 3.83 -24.82
N TYR A 36 0.22 3.77 -23.55
CA TYR A 36 -0.26 4.67 -22.51
C TYR A 36 0.00 6.14 -22.87
N ASP A 37 1.10 6.43 -23.56
CA ASP A 37 1.48 7.79 -23.99
C ASP A 37 0.59 8.35 -25.13
N ALA A 38 -0.07 7.48 -25.90
CA ALA A 38 -0.94 7.90 -27.02
C ALA A 38 -2.39 8.19 -26.59
N HIS A 39 -2.77 7.80 -25.37
CA HIS A 39 -4.15 7.88 -24.90
C HIS A 39 -4.21 8.48 -23.49
N ALA A 40 -4.31 9.80 -23.40
CA ALA A 40 -4.40 10.55 -22.14
C ALA A 40 -5.55 10.14 -21.20
N SER A 41 -6.51 9.33 -21.66
CA SER A 41 -7.61 8.79 -20.86
C SER A 41 -7.33 7.43 -20.21
N LEU A 42 -6.22 6.76 -20.55
CA LEU A 42 -5.90 5.44 -19.99
C LEU A 42 -5.19 5.58 -18.63
N PRO A 43 -5.50 4.71 -17.66
CA PRO A 43 -4.75 4.68 -16.40
C PRO A 43 -3.30 4.25 -16.66
N SER A 44 -2.35 4.85 -15.96
CA SER A 44 -0.93 4.46 -16.04
C SER A 44 -0.73 2.99 -15.63
N PRO A 45 0.37 2.34 -16.07
CA PRO A 45 0.70 0.99 -15.62
C PRO A 45 0.82 0.89 -14.08
N TYR A 46 1.31 1.93 -13.43
CA TYR A 46 1.35 2.05 -11.96
C TYR A 46 -0.06 2.02 -11.35
N ALA A 47 -1.01 2.75 -11.96
CA ALA A 47 -2.38 2.85 -11.47
C ALA A 47 -3.13 1.54 -11.61
N VAL A 48 -2.91 0.84 -12.72
CA VAL A 48 -3.46 -0.50 -12.94
C VAL A 48 -2.84 -1.50 -11.97
N THR A 49 -1.51 -1.49 -11.79
CA THR A 49 -0.81 -2.39 -10.87
C THR A 49 -1.28 -2.20 -9.44
N ALA A 50 -1.28 -0.96 -8.94
CA ALA A 50 -1.78 -0.61 -7.61
C ALA A 50 -3.22 -1.10 -7.40
N ARG A 51 -4.12 -0.76 -8.34
CA ARG A 51 -5.53 -1.13 -8.21
C ARG A 51 -5.74 -2.63 -8.18
N LEU A 52 -5.14 -3.36 -9.12
CA LEU A 52 -5.31 -4.80 -9.24
C LEU A 52 -4.69 -5.53 -8.04
N LEU A 53 -3.50 -5.13 -7.61
CA LEU A 53 -2.83 -5.73 -6.45
C LEU A 53 -3.67 -5.57 -5.18
N VAL A 54 -4.23 -4.38 -4.93
CA VAL A 54 -5.01 -4.13 -3.72
C VAL A 54 -6.31 -4.93 -3.72
N VAL A 55 -7.07 -4.97 -4.82
CA VAL A 55 -8.32 -5.78 -4.83
C VAL A 55 -8.07 -7.28 -4.76
N SER A 56 -6.84 -7.72 -5.07
CA SER A 56 -6.43 -9.11 -4.89
C SER A 56 -6.30 -9.52 -3.42
N SER A 57 -6.19 -8.58 -2.48
CA SER A 57 -6.21 -8.91 -1.04
C SER A 57 -7.56 -9.42 -0.56
N SER A 58 -8.64 -9.14 -1.30
CA SER A 58 -9.98 -9.66 -1.04
C SER A 58 -10.47 -10.50 -2.23
N PRO A 59 -9.92 -11.71 -2.40
CA PRO A 59 -9.98 -12.47 -3.66
C PRO A 59 -11.40 -12.81 -4.10
N TYR A 60 -12.30 -13.11 -3.16
CA TYR A 60 -13.65 -13.62 -3.43
C TYR A 60 -14.73 -12.54 -3.56
N LEU A 61 -14.48 -11.30 -3.11
CA LEU A 61 -15.46 -10.22 -3.19
C LEU A 61 -15.92 -9.95 -4.63
N GLY A 62 -17.20 -9.64 -4.81
CA GLY A 62 -17.75 -9.26 -6.13
C GLY A 62 -17.59 -10.35 -7.19
N ASP A 63 -17.95 -11.58 -6.87
CA ASP A 63 -17.85 -12.77 -7.74
C ASP A 63 -16.41 -13.16 -8.12
N GLY A 64 -15.47 -13.00 -7.19
CA GLY A 64 -14.07 -13.35 -7.40
C GLY A 64 -13.25 -12.24 -8.06
N ARG A 65 -13.48 -10.97 -7.70
CA ARG A 65 -12.82 -9.81 -8.32
C ARG A 65 -11.31 -9.83 -8.14
N GLY A 66 -10.83 -10.25 -6.97
CA GLY A 66 -9.40 -10.28 -6.67
C GLY A 66 -8.69 -11.42 -7.38
N VAL A 67 -9.34 -12.59 -7.51
CA VAL A 67 -8.87 -13.70 -8.36
C VAL A 67 -8.76 -13.25 -9.83
N ALA A 68 -9.79 -12.59 -10.34
CA ALA A 68 -9.81 -12.07 -11.71
C ALA A 68 -8.72 -10.99 -11.92
N ALA A 69 -8.47 -10.15 -10.93
CA ALA A 69 -7.42 -9.13 -10.96
C ALA A 69 -6.01 -9.74 -10.99
N LEU A 70 -5.73 -10.80 -10.21
CA LEU A 70 -4.45 -11.51 -10.28
C LEU A 70 -4.20 -12.11 -11.66
N ARG A 71 -5.21 -12.78 -12.24
CA ARG A 71 -5.12 -13.32 -13.61
C ARG A 71 -4.83 -12.22 -14.62
N LEU A 72 -5.43 -11.04 -14.44
CA LEU A 72 -5.15 -9.91 -15.31
C LEU A 72 -3.73 -9.38 -15.12
N LEU A 73 -3.21 -9.26 -13.89
CA LEU A 73 -1.81 -8.87 -13.66
C LEU A 73 -0.86 -9.79 -14.42
N SER A 74 -1.07 -11.10 -14.36
CA SER A 74 -0.25 -12.09 -15.08
C SER A 74 -0.16 -11.79 -16.57
N VAL A 75 -1.24 -11.43 -17.27
CA VAL A 75 -1.15 -11.13 -18.71
C VAL A 75 -0.72 -9.70 -19.03
N LEU A 76 -0.78 -8.78 -18.05
CA LEU A 76 -0.38 -7.38 -18.22
C LEU A 76 1.12 -7.15 -17.99
N HIS A 77 1.90 -8.15 -17.55
CA HIS A 77 3.32 -7.95 -17.27
C HIS A 77 4.10 -7.22 -18.38
N PRO A 78 3.88 -7.45 -19.71
CA PRO A 78 4.64 -6.76 -20.75
C PRO A 78 4.34 -5.25 -20.82
N ASN A 79 3.16 -4.85 -20.34
CA ASN A 79 2.71 -3.44 -20.31
C ASN A 79 3.17 -2.70 -19.08
N ILE A 80 3.48 -3.43 -18.00
CA ILE A 80 3.80 -2.86 -16.70
C ILE A 80 5.30 -2.61 -16.61
N HIS A 81 6.10 -3.63 -16.90
CA HIS A 81 7.55 -3.52 -16.95
C HIS A 81 8.18 -4.72 -17.68
N PRO A 82 9.15 -4.52 -18.60
CA PRO A 82 9.69 -5.61 -19.42
C PRO A 82 10.38 -6.72 -18.63
N LEU A 83 10.90 -6.44 -17.43
CA LEU A 83 11.59 -7.44 -16.59
C LEU A 83 10.65 -8.38 -15.81
N LEU A 84 9.35 -8.11 -15.76
CA LEU A 84 8.44 -8.83 -14.85
C LEU A 84 7.94 -10.16 -15.40
N GLY A 85 8.08 -10.40 -16.71
CA GLY A 85 7.43 -11.54 -17.38
C GLY A 85 7.70 -12.88 -16.73
N GLN A 86 8.97 -13.30 -16.70
CA GLN A 86 9.35 -14.60 -16.16
C GLN A 86 8.87 -14.81 -14.71
N HIS A 87 8.99 -13.78 -13.87
CA HIS A 87 8.58 -13.90 -12.47
C HIS A 87 7.07 -13.96 -12.32
N TRP A 88 6.32 -13.07 -12.98
CA TRP A 88 4.86 -13.03 -12.87
C TRP A 88 4.19 -14.26 -13.49
N GLU A 89 4.72 -14.78 -14.59
CA GLU A 89 4.27 -16.04 -15.21
C GLU A 89 4.49 -17.26 -14.31
N THR A 90 5.42 -17.19 -13.35
CA THR A 90 5.68 -18.28 -12.40
C THR A 90 4.91 -18.09 -11.09
N THR A 91 4.97 -16.90 -10.50
CA THR A 91 4.44 -16.63 -9.16
C THR A 91 2.92 -16.51 -9.15
N VAL A 92 2.31 -15.88 -10.16
CA VAL A 92 0.86 -15.67 -10.18
C VAL A 92 0.08 -17.00 -10.25
N PRO A 93 0.47 -18.00 -11.07
CA PRO A 93 -0.17 -19.33 -11.01
C PRO A 93 -0.10 -20.00 -9.64
N LEU A 94 1.01 -19.84 -8.89
CA LEU A 94 1.13 -20.39 -7.53
C LEU A 94 0.18 -19.69 -6.55
N LEU A 95 0.05 -18.37 -6.65
CA LEU A 95 -0.92 -17.61 -5.86
C LEU A 95 -2.36 -18.02 -6.18
N LEU A 96 -2.68 -18.23 -7.46
CA LEU A 96 -3.99 -18.70 -7.88
C LEU A 96 -4.27 -20.13 -7.41
N GLY A 97 -3.29 -21.03 -7.48
CA GLY A 97 -3.43 -22.39 -6.97
C GLY A 97 -3.68 -22.41 -5.46
N TYR A 98 -3.01 -21.54 -4.69
CA TYR A 98 -3.30 -21.38 -3.27
C TYR A 98 -4.74 -20.93 -3.01
N LEU A 99 -5.29 -20.02 -3.83
CA LEU A 99 -6.70 -19.62 -3.72
C LEU A 99 -7.67 -20.73 -4.13
N ASP A 100 -7.32 -21.58 -5.10
CA ASP A 100 -8.16 -22.72 -5.50
C ASP A 100 -8.31 -23.77 -4.38
N GLU A 101 -7.40 -23.80 -3.41
CA GLU A 101 -7.45 -24.65 -2.21
C GLU A 101 -8.31 -24.07 -1.07
N HIS A 102 -8.78 -22.83 -1.20
CA HIS A 102 -9.50 -22.12 -0.14
C HIS A 102 -10.84 -21.55 -0.63
N THR A 103 -11.71 -21.22 0.32
CA THR A 103 -12.94 -20.44 0.11
C THR A 103 -12.84 -19.12 0.85
N GLU A 104 -13.87 -18.28 0.75
CA GLU A 104 -13.95 -17.03 1.50
C GLU A 104 -13.87 -17.26 3.01
N GLU A 105 -14.45 -18.35 3.50
CA GLU A 105 -14.49 -18.68 4.92
C GLU A 105 -13.22 -19.36 5.44
N THR A 106 -12.45 -20.02 4.57
CA THR A 106 -11.28 -20.82 4.99
C THR A 106 -9.94 -20.13 4.74
N LEU A 107 -9.90 -19.07 3.93
CA LEU A 107 -8.66 -18.38 3.58
C LEU A 107 -8.05 -17.69 4.83
N PRO A 108 -6.82 -18.06 5.25
CA PRO A 108 -6.13 -17.33 6.30
C PRO A 108 -5.67 -15.96 5.76
N GLN A 109 -6.47 -14.92 6.02
CA GLN A 109 -6.30 -13.59 5.43
C GLN A 109 -4.91 -12.98 5.64
N GLU A 110 -4.33 -13.11 6.83
CA GLU A 110 -2.99 -12.56 7.12
C GLU A 110 -1.89 -13.26 6.30
N GLU A 111 -1.98 -14.59 6.17
CA GLU A 111 -1.04 -15.36 5.36
C GLU A 111 -1.18 -15.01 3.88
N TRP A 112 -2.42 -14.86 3.40
CA TRP A 112 -2.71 -14.45 2.04
C TRP A 112 -2.11 -13.08 1.71
N GLU A 113 -2.30 -12.10 2.58
CA GLU A 113 -1.72 -10.77 2.42
C GLU A 113 -0.20 -10.82 2.42
N GLU A 114 0.44 -11.63 3.27
CA GLU A 114 1.89 -11.77 3.27
C GLU A 114 2.40 -12.38 1.94
N LYS A 115 1.69 -13.35 1.35
CA LYS A 115 2.04 -13.86 0.01
C LYS A 115 1.98 -12.77 -1.06
N LEU A 116 0.97 -11.88 -1.01
CA LEU A 116 0.88 -10.75 -1.93
C LEU A 116 1.97 -9.70 -1.68
N LEU A 117 2.34 -9.44 -0.42
CA LEU A 117 3.44 -8.53 -0.07
C LEU A 117 4.79 -9.10 -0.51
N MET A 118 5.02 -10.42 -0.39
CA MET A 118 6.21 -11.08 -0.95
C MET A 118 6.26 -10.91 -2.47
N PHE A 119 5.14 -11.15 -3.17
CA PHE A 119 5.05 -10.89 -4.61
C PHE A 119 5.38 -9.43 -4.98
N LEU A 120 4.91 -8.46 -4.19
CA LEU A 120 5.26 -7.05 -4.37
C LEU A 120 6.76 -6.79 -4.12
N ARG A 121 7.35 -7.34 -3.05
CA ARG A 121 8.79 -7.18 -2.75
C ARG A 121 9.66 -7.74 -3.88
N ASP A 122 9.32 -8.92 -4.38
CA ASP A 122 10.04 -9.55 -5.50
C ASP A 122 9.89 -8.70 -6.78
N THR A 123 8.68 -8.22 -7.06
CA THR A 123 8.42 -7.29 -8.17
C THR A 123 9.30 -6.03 -8.08
N LEU A 124 9.38 -5.41 -6.91
CA LEU A 124 10.20 -4.21 -6.69
C LEU A 124 11.69 -4.50 -6.84
N ALA A 125 12.15 -5.64 -6.31
CA ALA A 125 13.54 -6.07 -6.40
C ALA A 125 13.98 -6.37 -7.85
N ILE A 126 13.10 -7.00 -8.64
CA ILE A 126 13.34 -7.31 -10.06
C ILE A 126 13.39 -6.03 -10.89
N VAL A 127 12.47 -5.09 -10.65
CA VAL A 127 12.45 -3.82 -11.38
C VAL A 127 13.70 -3.00 -11.04
N SER A 128 14.04 -2.89 -9.75
CA SER A 128 15.25 -2.20 -9.24
C SER A 128 15.46 -0.76 -9.76
N ASP A 129 14.40 -0.13 -10.28
CA ASP A 129 14.40 1.23 -10.79
C ASP A 129 13.67 2.13 -9.80
N ASN A 130 14.43 3.01 -9.13
CA ASN A 130 13.88 3.92 -8.14
C ASN A 130 12.85 4.89 -8.74
N ALA A 131 12.98 5.32 -10.00
CA ALA A 131 11.98 6.18 -10.63
C ALA A 131 10.64 5.43 -10.76
N TRP A 132 10.69 4.17 -11.20
CA TRP A 132 9.51 3.31 -11.30
C TRP A 132 8.88 3.05 -9.91
N ILE A 133 9.69 2.75 -8.90
CA ILE A 133 9.24 2.52 -7.52
C ILE A 133 8.57 3.77 -6.94
N CYS A 134 9.15 4.95 -7.15
CA CYS A 134 8.56 6.21 -6.69
C CYS A 134 7.24 6.55 -7.40
N GLN A 135 7.08 6.19 -8.67
CA GLN A 135 5.80 6.35 -9.38
C GLN A 135 4.73 5.39 -8.85
N LEU A 136 5.11 4.15 -8.53
CA LEU A 136 4.19 3.20 -7.90
C LEU A 136 3.75 3.68 -6.51
N SER A 137 4.68 4.18 -5.68
CA SER A 137 4.34 4.68 -4.34
C SER A 137 3.37 5.86 -4.40
N LEU A 138 3.60 6.80 -5.32
CA LEU A 138 2.71 7.95 -5.53
C LEU A 138 1.29 7.50 -5.88
N GLU A 139 1.18 6.53 -6.78
CA GLU A 139 -0.11 6.05 -7.24
C GLU A 139 -0.84 5.20 -6.19
N LEU A 140 -0.13 4.40 -5.38
CA LEU A 140 -0.70 3.72 -4.22
C LEU A 140 -1.29 4.74 -3.22
N CYS A 141 -0.52 5.78 -2.86
CA CYS A 141 -1.02 6.84 -1.97
C CYS A 141 -2.23 7.57 -2.56
N ARG A 142 -2.19 7.90 -3.85
CA ARG A 142 -3.30 8.58 -4.55
C ARG A 142 -4.60 7.76 -4.51
N GLN A 143 -4.50 6.44 -4.43
CA GLN A 143 -5.66 5.56 -4.36
C GLN A 143 -6.22 5.39 -2.94
N LEU A 144 -5.57 5.83 -1.87
CA LEU A 144 -6.10 5.64 -0.49
C LEU A 144 -7.57 6.06 -0.29
N PRO A 145 -8.03 7.24 -0.77
CA PRO A 145 -9.42 7.65 -0.62
C PRO A 145 -10.42 6.74 -1.35
N CYS A 146 -9.95 5.93 -2.31
CA CYS A 146 -10.77 5.01 -3.07
C CYS A 146 -11.27 3.81 -2.25
N TYR A 147 -10.68 3.59 -1.08
CA TYR A 147 -10.93 2.41 -0.24
C TYR A 147 -11.56 2.77 1.11
N ASP A 148 -12.07 4.00 1.25
CA ASP A 148 -12.71 4.49 2.48
C ASP A 148 -13.91 3.64 2.95
N GLU A 149 -14.57 2.94 2.02
CA GLU A 149 -15.71 2.05 2.29
C GLU A 149 -15.30 0.57 2.37
N THR A 150 -14.00 0.26 2.24
CA THR A 150 -13.44 -1.09 2.23
C THR A 150 -12.21 -1.17 3.14
N PRO A 151 -12.40 -1.17 4.48
CA PRO A 151 -11.31 -1.03 5.44
C PRO A 151 -10.21 -2.09 5.33
N GLN A 152 -10.56 -3.34 5.00
CA GLN A 152 -9.59 -4.43 4.81
C GLN A 152 -8.66 -4.15 3.62
N GLU A 153 -9.21 -3.82 2.45
CA GLU A 153 -8.42 -3.45 1.27
C GLU A 153 -7.60 -2.17 1.52
N LYS A 154 -8.15 -1.20 2.26
CA LYS A 154 -7.41 0.02 2.64
C LYS A 154 -6.22 -0.30 3.53
N ASN A 155 -6.39 -1.18 4.52
CA ASN A 155 -5.30 -1.62 5.39
C ASN A 155 -4.19 -2.34 4.59
N PHE A 156 -4.57 -3.22 3.67
CA PHE A 156 -3.61 -3.87 2.77
C PHE A 156 -2.90 -2.87 1.85
N LEU A 157 -3.59 -1.83 1.36
CA LEU A 157 -2.98 -0.74 0.61
C LEU A 157 -1.90 -0.01 1.43
N TYR A 158 -2.13 0.27 2.71
CA TYR A 158 -1.06 0.81 3.58
C TYR A 158 0.15 -0.11 3.66
N LYS A 159 -0.04 -1.44 3.74
CA LYS A 159 1.08 -2.40 3.72
C LYS A 159 1.83 -2.37 2.40
N CYS A 160 1.13 -2.24 1.27
CA CYS A 160 1.74 -2.04 -0.05
C CYS A 160 2.55 -0.74 -0.14
N ILE A 161 2.02 0.36 0.41
CA ILE A 161 2.72 1.65 0.47
C ILE A 161 4.01 1.51 1.29
N GLY A 162 3.93 0.97 2.50
CA GLY A 162 5.11 0.77 3.37
C GLY A 162 6.17 -0.12 2.71
N THR A 163 5.73 -1.18 2.02
CA THR A 163 6.63 -2.08 1.26
C THR A 163 7.32 -1.36 0.11
N THR A 164 6.57 -0.55 -0.64
CA THR A 164 7.10 0.21 -1.80
C THR A 164 8.06 1.32 -1.34
N LEU A 165 7.72 2.05 -0.27
CA LEU A 165 8.59 3.06 0.32
C LEU A 165 9.86 2.43 0.91
N GLY A 166 9.75 1.25 1.53
CA GLY A 166 10.90 0.48 2.03
C GLY A 166 11.89 0.08 0.93
N ALA A 167 11.44 -0.07 -0.32
CA ALA A 167 12.27 -0.35 -1.48
C ALA A 167 12.79 0.91 -2.20
N ALA A 168 12.21 2.08 -1.94
CA ALA A 168 12.64 3.33 -2.56
C ALA A 168 14.00 3.78 -2.00
N SER A 169 14.92 4.20 -2.87
CA SER A 169 16.22 4.75 -2.46
C SER A 169 16.17 6.26 -2.19
N SER A 170 15.12 6.94 -2.65
CA SER A 170 14.96 8.39 -2.44
C SER A 170 14.37 8.71 -1.06
N LYS A 171 15.25 9.13 -0.13
CA LYS A 171 14.84 9.59 1.21
C LYS A 171 13.87 10.78 1.19
N GLU A 172 13.96 11.65 0.19
CA GLU A 172 13.04 12.76 0.03
C GLU A 172 11.62 12.26 -0.27
N VAL A 173 11.49 11.31 -1.20
CA VAL A 173 10.21 10.69 -1.54
C VAL A 173 9.64 9.95 -0.33
N VAL A 174 10.47 9.17 0.38
CA VAL A 174 10.04 8.44 1.59
C VAL A 174 9.51 9.41 2.64
N ARG A 175 10.28 10.43 3.02
CA ARG A 175 9.85 11.41 4.04
C ARG A 175 8.57 12.14 3.63
N LYS A 176 8.49 12.61 2.38
CA LYS A 176 7.31 13.31 1.86
C LYS A 176 6.04 12.44 1.95
N HIS A 177 6.10 11.19 1.49
CA HIS A 177 4.92 10.33 1.52
C HIS A 177 4.53 9.96 2.95
N LEU A 178 5.49 9.64 3.84
CA LEU A 178 5.20 9.38 5.25
C LEU A 178 4.54 10.59 5.94
N GLN A 179 5.00 11.81 5.64
CA GLN A 179 4.37 13.04 6.13
C GLN A 179 2.92 13.17 5.65
N GLU A 180 2.69 13.04 4.33
CA GLU A 180 1.35 13.14 3.74
C GLU A 180 0.38 12.10 4.34
N LEU A 181 0.86 10.88 4.62
CA LEU A 181 0.07 9.84 5.25
C LEU A 181 -0.35 10.21 6.68
N LEU A 182 0.55 10.79 7.48
CA LEU A 182 0.21 11.28 8.83
C LEU A 182 -0.78 12.47 8.75
N GLU A 183 -0.60 13.37 7.80
CA GLU A 183 -1.45 14.55 7.68
C GLU A 183 -2.87 14.24 7.17
N THR A 184 -3.05 13.14 6.43
CA THR A 184 -4.33 12.81 5.76
C THR A 184 -5.07 11.60 6.33
N ALA A 185 -4.47 10.84 7.26
CA ALA A 185 -5.11 9.68 7.86
C ALA A 185 -6.42 10.03 8.58
N ARG A 186 -7.44 9.19 8.40
CA ARG A 186 -8.69 9.24 9.17
C ARG A 186 -8.51 8.49 10.49
N TYR A 187 -7.93 9.16 11.47
CA TYR A 187 -7.67 8.62 12.82
C TYR A 187 -8.90 8.07 13.55
N GLN A 188 -10.09 8.39 13.06
CA GLN A 188 -11.40 8.04 13.61
C GLN A 188 -11.72 6.57 13.32
N GLU A 189 -11.14 6.03 12.25
CA GLU A 189 -11.26 4.64 11.84
C GLU A 189 -10.11 3.83 12.45
N GLU A 190 -10.42 2.81 13.24
CA GLU A 190 -9.43 1.94 13.87
C GLU A 190 -8.57 1.20 12.85
N ALA A 191 -9.21 0.61 11.83
CA ALA A 191 -8.52 -0.10 10.76
C ALA A 191 -7.52 0.78 9.98
N GLU A 192 -7.78 2.09 9.89
CA GLU A 192 -6.89 3.05 9.24
C GLU A 192 -5.68 3.40 10.12
N ARG A 193 -5.89 3.53 11.43
CA ARG A 193 -4.79 3.70 12.40
C ARG A 193 -3.83 2.50 12.37
N GLU A 194 -4.37 1.29 12.35
CA GLU A 194 -3.58 0.06 12.24
C GLU A 194 -2.84 -0.04 10.90
N GLY A 195 -3.51 0.29 9.79
CA GLY A 195 -2.91 0.31 8.46
C GLY A 195 -1.73 1.28 8.39
N LEU A 196 -1.94 2.51 8.84
CA LEU A 196 -0.90 3.54 8.93
C LEU A 196 0.29 3.06 9.76
N ALA A 197 0.03 2.50 10.94
CA ALA A 197 1.09 1.98 11.81
C ALA A 197 1.87 0.82 11.15
N CYS A 198 1.17 -0.10 10.48
CA CYS A 198 1.79 -1.16 9.71
C CYS A 198 2.69 -0.62 8.58
N CYS A 199 2.25 0.41 7.86
CA CYS A 199 3.02 1.08 6.82
C CYS A 199 4.34 1.62 7.38
N PHE A 200 4.28 2.36 8.49
CA PHE A 200 5.47 2.91 9.16
C PHE A 200 6.41 1.79 9.62
N GLY A 201 5.89 0.73 10.22
CA GLY A 201 6.69 -0.44 10.62
C GLY A 201 7.40 -1.12 9.46
N ILE A 202 6.72 -1.32 8.32
CA ILE A 202 7.35 -1.95 7.13
C ILE A 202 8.42 -1.02 6.54
N CYS A 203 8.12 0.28 6.43
CA CYS A 203 9.07 1.27 5.91
C CYS A 203 10.35 1.34 6.78
N ALA A 204 10.20 1.23 8.10
CA ALA A 204 11.31 1.28 9.05
C ALA A 204 12.29 0.10 8.95
N ILE A 205 11.94 -1.00 8.26
CA ILE A 205 12.87 -2.10 7.98
C ILE A 205 14.11 -1.57 7.25
N SER A 206 13.91 -0.66 6.28
CA SER A 206 14.99 -0.06 5.48
C SER A 206 15.28 1.40 5.87
N HIS A 207 14.27 2.13 6.35
CA HIS A 207 14.33 3.59 6.55
C HIS A 207 13.99 3.99 7.99
N LEU A 208 14.59 3.32 8.98
CA LEU A 208 14.30 3.57 10.40
C LEU A 208 14.45 5.06 10.79
N GLU A 209 15.59 5.67 10.45
CA GLU A 209 15.87 7.06 10.85
C GLU A 209 14.89 8.05 10.24
N ASP A 210 14.65 7.92 8.93
CA ASP A 210 13.72 8.78 8.20
C ASP A 210 12.28 8.59 8.72
N THR A 211 11.90 7.36 9.10
CA THR A 211 10.58 7.05 9.66
C THR A 211 10.38 7.65 11.06
N LEU A 212 11.36 7.50 11.96
CA LEU A 212 11.32 8.10 13.30
C LEU A 212 11.29 9.64 13.23
N ALA A 213 12.11 10.22 12.34
CA ALA A 213 12.13 11.66 12.14
C ALA A 213 10.76 12.20 11.70
N GLN A 214 10.05 11.51 10.80
CA GLN A 214 8.71 11.94 10.38
C GLN A 214 7.67 11.86 11.50
N LEU A 215 7.74 10.86 12.38
CA LEU A 215 6.84 10.80 13.55
C LEU A 215 7.11 11.96 14.51
N GLU A 216 8.37 12.31 14.75
CA GLU A 216 8.76 13.43 15.60
C GLU A 216 8.40 14.80 14.96
N ASP A 217 8.64 14.97 13.66
CA ASP A 217 8.29 16.17 12.92
C ASP A 217 6.77 16.39 12.91
N PHE A 218 5.99 15.33 12.73
CA PHE A 218 4.53 15.41 12.74
C PHE A 218 4.00 15.90 14.09
N VAL A 219 4.53 15.41 15.21
CA VAL A 219 4.20 15.92 16.54
C VAL A 219 4.46 17.43 16.66
N ARG A 220 5.52 17.93 16.02
CA ARG A 220 5.89 19.36 16.04
C ARG A 220 5.10 20.19 15.04
N SER A 221 4.38 19.54 14.11
CA SER A 221 3.66 20.19 13.02
C SER A 221 2.47 21.02 13.50
N GLU A 222 2.09 22.02 12.70
CA GLU A 222 0.83 22.73 12.92
C GLU A 222 -0.38 21.81 12.79
N VAL A 223 -0.33 20.79 11.95
CA VAL A 223 -1.44 19.85 11.72
C VAL A 223 -1.75 19.08 13.01
N PHE A 224 -0.71 18.61 13.70
CA PHE A 224 -0.87 17.99 15.02
C PHE A 224 -1.33 19.02 16.06
N ARG A 225 -0.70 20.20 16.15
CA ARG A 225 -1.11 21.26 17.10
C ARG A 225 -2.57 21.70 16.92
N LYS A 226 -3.05 21.78 15.67
CA LYS A 226 -4.47 22.01 15.32
C LYS A 226 -5.34 20.85 15.78
N SER A 227 -4.87 19.62 15.55
CA SER A 227 -5.59 18.41 15.97
C SER A 227 -5.79 18.35 17.48
N ILE A 228 -4.83 18.86 18.27
CA ILE A 228 -4.88 18.87 19.74
C ILE A 228 -5.34 20.19 20.38
N GLY A 229 -5.88 21.13 19.59
CA GLY A 229 -6.52 22.34 20.11
C GLY A 229 -5.57 23.40 20.69
N ILE A 230 -4.25 23.31 20.48
CA ILE A 230 -3.26 24.29 20.98
C ILE A 230 -3.38 25.65 20.28
N LEU A 231 -3.94 25.68 19.06
CA LEU A 231 -4.26 26.92 18.35
C LEU A 231 -5.74 27.25 18.56
N ASN A 232 -6.01 28.44 19.11
CA ASN A 232 -7.33 29.00 19.46
C ASN A 232 -8.38 29.10 18.31
N ILE A 233 -8.14 28.46 17.16
CA ILE A 233 -8.96 28.53 15.94
C ILE A 233 -9.94 27.35 15.84
N PHE A 234 -9.65 26.20 16.46
CA PHE A 234 -10.55 25.04 16.47
C PHE A 234 -10.94 24.67 17.90
N LYS A 235 -11.97 25.34 18.41
CA LYS A 235 -12.60 25.04 19.71
C LYS A 235 -13.47 23.78 19.70
N ASP A 236 -13.58 23.09 18.56
CA ASP A 236 -14.64 22.11 18.27
C ASP A 236 -14.18 20.63 18.14
N ARG A 237 -12.89 20.30 18.29
CA ARG A 237 -12.48 18.88 18.34
C ARG A 237 -12.58 18.34 19.76
N SER A 238 -13.30 17.24 19.94
CA SER A 238 -13.42 16.59 21.24
C SER A 238 -12.08 15.97 21.67
N GLU A 239 -11.85 15.90 22.97
CA GLU A 239 -10.68 15.23 23.59
C GLU A 239 -10.48 13.80 23.06
N ASN A 240 -11.57 13.11 22.71
CA ASN A 240 -11.56 11.79 22.08
C ASN A 240 -10.82 11.78 20.73
N GLU A 241 -10.97 12.82 19.91
CA GLU A 241 -10.33 12.89 18.59
C GLU A 241 -8.82 13.09 18.70
N VAL A 242 -8.37 13.78 19.76
CA VAL A 242 -6.95 13.95 20.10
C VAL A 242 -6.33 12.61 20.51
N GLU A 243 -7.01 11.88 21.39
CA GLU A 243 -6.53 10.59 21.88
C GLU A 243 -6.42 9.55 20.76
N LYS A 244 -7.27 9.61 19.74
CA LYS A 244 -7.14 8.75 18.55
C LYS A 244 -5.88 9.02 17.73
N VAL A 245 -5.51 10.30 17.55
CA VAL A 245 -4.25 10.67 16.86
C VAL A 245 -3.06 10.18 17.68
N LYS A 246 -3.04 10.43 19.00
CA LYS A 246 -1.96 9.97 19.87
C LYS A 246 -1.86 8.44 19.87
N SER A 247 -2.98 7.73 19.96
CA SER A 247 -3.03 6.26 19.88
C SER A 247 -2.42 5.74 18.59
N ALA A 248 -2.70 6.38 17.45
CA ALA A 248 -2.10 6.01 16.17
C ALA A 248 -0.58 6.21 16.16
N LEU A 249 -0.07 7.29 16.79
CA LEU A 249 1.37 7.51 16.92
C LEU A 249 2.04 6.43 17.79
N ILE A 250 1.42 6.00 18.89
CA ILE A 250 1.94 4.86 19.69
C ILE A 250 2.02 3.62 18.84
N LEU A 251 0.94 3.31 18.11
CA LEU A 251 0.91 2.15 17.23
C LEU A 251 2.03 2.24 16.19
N CYS A 252 2.26 3.40 15.58
CA CYS A 252 3.37 3.60 14.64
C CYS A 252 4.72 3.31 15.30
N TYR A 253 5.00 3.91 16.46
CA TYR A 253 6.24 3.64 17.19
C TYR A 253 6.41 2.16 17.56
N GLY A 254 5.33 1.49 18.00
CA GLY A 254 5.34 0.07 18.32
C GLY A 254 5.64 -0.81 17.10
N HIS A 255 5.01 -0.52 15.96
CA HIS A 255 5.27 -1.24 14.71
C HIS A 255 6.68 -0.97 14.17
N VAL A 256 7.20 0.25 14.31
CA VAL A 256 8.59 0.60 13.97
C VAL A 256 9.56 -0.22 14.83
N ALA A 257 9.36 -0.24 16.15
CA ALA A 257 10.20 -1.01 17.07
C ALA A 257 10.16 -2.52 16.80
N ALA A 258 8.98 -3.05 16.44
CA ALA A 258 8.80 -4.48 16.20
C ALA A 258 9.40 -4.99 14.88
N ARG A 259 9.57 -4.11 13.88
CA ARG A 259 9.97 -4.51 12.51
C ARG A 259 11.36 -4.04 12.10
N ALA A 260 11.84 -2.92 12.65
CA ALA A 260 13.15 -2.41 12.29
C ALA A 260 14.29 -3.33 12.78
N PRO A 261 15.48 -3.27 12.15
CA PRO A 261 16.61 -4.10 12.53
C PRO A 261 16.97 -3.93 14.01
N GLN A 262 17.13 -5.06 14.71
CA GLN A 262 17.26 -5.10 16.18
C GLN A 262 18.40 -4.19 16.68
N GLU A 263 19.53 -4.19 16.01
CA GLU A 263 20.72 -3.40 16.39
C GLU A 263 20.45 -1.90 16.31
N LEU A 264 19.68 -1.47 15.31
CA LEU A 264 19.35 -0.06 15.10
C LEU A 264 18.27 0.40 16.08
N VAL A 265 17.29 -0.45 16.39
CA VAL A 265 16.24 -0.15 17.38
C VAL A 265 16.84 0.00 18.78
N LEU A 266 17.74 -0.90 19.19
CA LEU A 266 18.37 -0.84 20.52
C LEU A 266 19.12 0.48 20.74
N ALA A 267 19.74 1.04 19.71
CA ALA A 267 20.43 2.33 19.79
C ALA A 267 19.48 3.54 19.90
N LYS A 268 18.19 3.36 19.59
CA LYS A 268 17.18 4.44 19.47
C LYS A 268 16.02 4.31 20.44
N VAL A 269 15.89 3.17 21.13
CA VAL A 269 14.71 2.83 21.92
C VAL A 269 14.47 3.82 23.05
N GLU A 270 15.51 4.21 23.79
CA GLU A 270 15.37 5.16 24.90
C GLU A 270 15.24 6.59 24.39
N SER A 271 16.12 6.99 23.47
CA SER A 271 16.24 8.38 23.02
C SER A 271 15.08 8.82 22.14
N ASP A 272 14.59 7.98 21.23
CA ASP A 272 13.66 8.41 20.19
C ASP A 272 12.29 7.72 20.32
N ILE A 273 12.24 6.47 20.78
CA ILE A 273 10.96 5.74 20.87
C ILE A 273 10.29 6.01 22.21
N LEU A 274 10.89 5.58 23.33
CA LEU A 274 10.32 5.73 24.67
C LEU A 274 10.17 7.19 25.07
N ARG A 275 11.16 8.04 24.78
CA ARG A 275 11.06 9.48 25.05
C ARG A 275 9.84 10.11 24.40
N ASN A 276 9.64 9.88 23.10
CA ASN A 276 8.52 10.47 22.36
C ASN A 276 7.18 9.88 22.78
N ILE A 277 7.11 8.57 23.09
CA ILE A 277 5.93 7.98 23.71
C ILE A 277 5.66 8.71 25.04
N CYS A 278 6.57 8.67 26.01
CA CYS A 278 6.34 9.26 27.34
C CYS A 278 6.02 10.77 27.33
N GLN A 279 6.52 11.54 26.36
CA GLN A 279 6.22 12.98 26.23
C GLN A 279 4.80 13.29 25.77
N HIS A 280 4.07 12.32 25.21
CA HIS A 280 2.71 12.54 24.70
C HIS A 280 1.62 11.81 25.49
N PHE A 281 2.03 10.98 26.47
CA PHE A 281 1.13 10.15 27.28
C PHE A 281 1.16 10.44 28.80
N ASN A 282 1.84 11.51 29.22
CA ASN A 282 1.71 12.09 30.57
C ASN A 282 0.99 13.45 30.52
#